data_AF-A0AAN6Y8B8-F1
#
_entry.id   AF-A0AAN6Y8B8-F1
#
_cell.length_a   1.000
_cell.length_b   1.000
_cell.length_c   1.000
_cell.angle_alpha   90.00
_cell.angle_beta   90.00
_cell.angle_gamma   90.00
#
_symmetry.space_group_name_H-M   'P 1'
#
loop_
_entity.id
_entity.type
_entity.pdbx_description
1 polymer ?
#
loop_
_entity_poly.entity_id
_entity_poly.type
_entity_poly.pdbx_seq_one_letter_code
_entity_poly.pdbx_strand_id
1 'polypeptide(L)' 'MFWLLGALAAPILGAFGFGPLGPIAGSVAAFIQSTVYGAAVPAGSLFALLQRLAMTAFL' A
#
# COMPACT_ATOMS: atom_id res chain seq x y z
N MET A 1 0.14 -20.70 2.96
CA MET A 1 -1.19 -20.05 2.85
C MET A 1 -1.08 -18.52 2.67
N PHE A 2 -0.38 -17.79 3.55
CA PHE A 2 -0.30 -16.32 3.53
C PHE A 2 0.32 -15.70 2.26
N TRP A 3 1.26 -16.41 1.63
CA TRP A 3 1.89 -15.98 0.37
C TRP A 3 0.92 -15.88 -0.83
N LEU A 4 -0.13 -16.72 -0.87
CA LEU A 4 -1.09 -16.73 -1.97
C LEU A 4 -1.95 -15.46 -1.96
N LEU A 5 -2.32 -15.00 -0.76
CA LEU A 5 -3.06 -13.75 -0.56
C LEU A 5 -2.20 -12.54 -0.93
N GLY A 6 -0.91 -12.56 -0.60
CA GLY A 6 0.04 -11.53 -1.00
C GLY A 6 0.15 -11.41 -2.52
N ALA A 7 0.36 -12.54 -3.21
CA ALA A 7 0.48 -12.57 -4.67
C ALA A 7 -0.76 -12.06 -5.41
N LEU A 8 -1.96 -12.29 -4.86
CA LEU A 8 -3.22 -11.76 -5.43
C LEU A 8 -3.42 -10.27 -5.09
N ALA A 9 -2.93 -9.82 -3.94
CA ALA A 9 -3.04 -8.43 -3.51
C ALA A 9 -2.06 -7.51 -4.26
N ALA A 10 -0.87 -7.99 -4.64
CA ALA A 10 0.15 -7.21 -5.35
C ALA A 10 -0.35 -6.47 -6.61
N PRO A 11 -1.01 -7.12 -7.59
CA PRO A 11 -1.47 -6.42 -8.78
C PRO A 11 -2.57 -5.40 -8.49
N ILE A 12 -3.45 -5.68 -7.52
CA ILE A 12 -4.53 -4.79 -7.12
C ILE A 12 -3.94 -3.56 -6.41
N LEU A 13 -3.08 -3.77 -5.42
CA LEU A 13 -2.41 -2.70 -4.68
C LEU A 13 -1.47 -1.87 -5.58
N GLY A 14 -0.78 -2.54 -6.51
CA GLY A 14 0.02 -1.88 -7.55
C GLY A 14 -0.82 -0.98 -8.45
N ALA A 15 -2.03 -1.41 -8.84
CA ALA A 15 -2.95 -0.58 -9.63
C ALA A 15 -3.43 0.67 -8.87
N PHE A 16 -3.59 0.60 -7.55
CA PHE A 16 -3.84 1.78 -6.70
C PHE A 16 -2.59 2.63 -6.46
N GLY A 17 -1.41 2.14 -6.84
CA GLY A 17 -0.13 2.82 -6.73
C GLY A 17 0.62 2.57 -5.44
N PHE A 18 0.40 1.43 -4.78
CA PHE A 18 1.32 0.95 -3.75
C PHE A 18 2.48 0.21 -4.40
N GLY A 19 3.71 0.64 -4.11
CA GLY A 19 4.94 0.00 -4.54
C GLY A 19 5.73 -0.63 -3.39
N PRO A 20 6.87 -1.29 -3.70
CA PRO A 20 7.72 -1.97 -2.73
C PRO A 20 8.37 -1.02 -1.70
N LEU A 21 8.45 0.28 -1.98
CA LEU A 21 8.96 1.29 -1.04
C LEU A 21 7.84 2.15 -0.42
N GLY A 22 6.57 1.92 -0.79
CA GLY A 22 5.42 2.69 -0.34
C GLY A 22 4.59 3.25 -1.49
N PRO A 23 3.68 4.20 -1.22
CA PRO A 23 2.85 4.82 -2.24
C PRO A 23 3.69 5.55 -3.30
N ILE A 24 3.41 5.28 -4.56
CA ILE A 24 4.05 5.91 -5.71
C ILE A 24 3.53 7.34 -5.82
N ALA A 25 4.42 8.32 -5.92
CA ALA A 25 4.04 9.72 -6.05
C ALA A 25 3.12 9.94 -7.27
N GLY A 26 2.04 10.71 -7.07
CA GLY A 26 1.03 10.95 -8.11
C GLY A 26 -0.02 9.84 -8.28
N SER A 27 0.04 8.77 -7.49
CA SER A 27 -0.98 7.72 -7.50
C SER A 27 -2.19 8.01 -6.60
N VAL A 28 -3.23 7.18 -6.73
CA VAL A 28 -4.41 7.20 -5.85
C VAL A 28 -4.00 6.94 -4.40
N ALA A 29 -3.07 6.00 -4.14
CA ALA A 29 -2.54 5.74 -2.82
C ALA A 29 -1.84 6.98 -2.22
N ALA A 30 -1.04 7.69 -3.02
CA ALA A 30 -0.38 8.92 -2.58
C ALA A 30 -1.38 10.06 -2.33
N PHE A 31 -2.44 10.15 -3.13
CA PHE A 31 -3.52 11.11 -2.94
C PHE A 31 -4.31 10.82 -1.65
N ILE A 32 -4.64 9.56 -1.38
CA ILE A 32 -5.32 9.18 -0.14
C ILE A 32 -4.42 9.43 1.07
N GLN A 33 -3.13 9.14 0.95
CA GLN A 33 -2.16 9.44 2.01
C GLN A 33 -2.16 10.93 2.32
N SER A 34 -2.04 11.80 1.32
CA SER A 34 -1.96 13.25 1.53
C SER A 34 -3.27 13.88 2.00
N THR A 35 -4.42 13.36 1.54
CA THR A 35 -5.74 13.93 1.88
C THR A 35 -6.31 13.42 3.19
N VAL A 36 -6.16 12.12 3.50
CA VAL A 36 -6.78 11.48 4.67
C VAL A 36 -5.81 11.40 5.86
N TYR A 37 -4.53 11.13 5.59
CA TYR A 37 -3.52 10.92 6.62
C TYR A 37 -2.53 12.09 6.76
N GLY A 38 -2.48 12.98 5.77
CA GLY A 38 -1.59 14.14 5.76
C GLY A 38 -0.11 13.74 5.71
N ALA A 39 0.68 14.27 6.65
CA ALA A 39 2.13 14.07 6.67
C ALA A 39 2.58 12.69 7.18
N ALA A 40 1.73 11.98 7.94
CA ALA A 40 2.11 10.70 8.53
C ALA A 40 0.92 9.73 8.60
N VAL A 41 1.14 8.51 8.14
CA VAL A 41 0.18 7.42 8.28
C VAL A 41 0.31 6.82 9.69
N PRO A 42 -0.76 6.79 10.51
CA PRO A 42 -0.72 6.15 11.82
C PRO A 42 -0.37 4.66 11.71
N ALA A 43 0.54 4.21 12.57
CA ALA A 43 0.86 2.79 12.69
C ALA A 43 -0.39 2.00 13.09
N GLY A 44 -0.65 0.89 12.38
CA GLY A 44 -1.84 0.06 12.61
C GLY A 44 -3.12 0.54 11.89
N SER A 45 -3.08 1.67 11.18
CA SER A 45 -4.18 2.06 10.28
C SER A 45 -4.37 1.06 9.13
N LEU A 46 -5.56 1.05 8.54
CA LEU A 46 -5.85 0.23 7.36
C LEU A 46 -4.85 0.51 6.23
N PHE A 47 -4.48 1.77 6.03
CA PHE A 47 -3.49 2.15 5.02
C PHE A 47 -2.10 1.58 5.32
N ALA A 48 -1.65 1.63 6.57
CA ALA A 48 -0.38 1.02 6.97
C ALA A 48 -0.38 -0.50 6.75
N LEU A 49 -1.53 -1.16 6.94
CA LEU A 49 -1.69 -2.59 6.70
C LEU A 49 -1.63 -2.91 5.20
N LEU A 50 -2.31 -2.15 4.36
CA LEU A 50 -2.27 -2.27 2.90
C LEU A 50 -0.87 -1.96 2.33
N GLN A 51 -0.20 -0.93 2.86
CA GLN A 51 1.17 -0.59 2.49
C GLN A 51 2.14 -1.72 2.85
N ARG A 52 2.03 -2.28 4.06
CA ARG A 52 2.82 -3.44 4.47
C ARG A 52 2.57 -4.65 3.57
N LEU A 53 1.31 -4.94 3.25
CA LEU A 53 0.94 -6.03 2.35
C LEU A 53 1.57 -5.86 0.96
N ALA A 54 1.49 -4.66 0.38
CA ALA A 54 2.14 -4.35 -0.88
C ALA A 54 3.65 -4.56 -0.81
N MET A 55 4.32 -4.01 0.21
CA MET A 55 5.77 -4.16 0.40
C MET A 55 6.21 -5.62 0.55
N THR A 56 5.41 -6.47 1.21
CA THR A 56 5.72 -7.91 1.36
C THR A 56 5.32 -8.75 0.15
N ALA A 57 4.42 -8.26 -0.70
CA ALA A 57 3.94 -9.01 -1.86
C ALA A 57 4.80 -8.78 -3.11
N PHE A 58 5.54 -7.68 -3.16
CA PHE A 58 6.62 -7.44 -4.12
C PHE A 58 7.94 -8.06 -3.58
N LEU A 59 8.01 -9.39 -3.55
CA LEU A 59 9.23 -10.16 -3.25
C LEU A 59 9.75 -10.86 -4.50
#